data_AF-A0A829X6T7-F1
#
_entry.id   AF-A0A829X6T7-F1
#
_cell.length_a   1.000
_cell.length_b   1.000
_cell.length_c   1.000
_cell.angle_alpha   90.00
_cell.angle_beta   90.00
_cell.angle_gamma   90.00
#
_symmetry.space_group_name_H-M   'P 1'
#
loop_
_entity.id
_entity.type
_entity.pdbx_description
1 polymer ?
#
loop_
_entity_poly.entity_id
_entity_poly.type
_entity_poly.pdbx_seq_one_letter_code
_entity_poly.pdbx_strand_id
1 'polypeptide(L)'
;MCNLLQDTSRAAIDAEAMLVWWPEISQSRLMFLVRTAHQTLRLMARQQGQSDRQFWDTVLKAIPDPLLGTQFSPSFRTPMTLLRLLESRRAEAEHRLQSGSIRQITTAMRLCGSADEAVQRNLALLRAGLRILPTGRLLDAGADVYPAFLDKALALTPS
;
A
#
# COMPACT_ATOMS: atom_id res chain seq x y z
N MET A 1 -1.32 -2.39 10.29
CA MET A 1 -1.84 -1.85 9.01
C MET A 1 -3.03 -0.91 9.21
N CYS A 2 -3.98 -1.19 10.12
CA CYS A 2 -5.06 -0.24 10.43
C CYS A 2 -4.57 1.12 10.96
N ASN A 3 -3.41 1.19 11.63
CA ASN A 3 -2.83 2.46 12.10
C ASN A 3 -2.45 3.43 10.97
N LEU A 4 -2.15 2.96 9.74
CA LEU A 4 -1.89 3.85 8.59
C LEU A 4 -3.12 4.67 8.20
N LEU A 5 -4.32 4.16 8.51
CA LEU A 5 -5.59 4.85 8.29
C LEU A 5 -5.90 5.87 9.38
N GLN A 6 -5.19 5.81 10.52
CA GLN A 6 -5.43 6.67 11.68
C GLN A 6 -4.55 7.92 11.68
N ASP A 7 -3.36 7.86 11.07
CA ASP A 7 -2.46 9.01 10.96
C ASP A 7 -1.85 9.14 9.56
N THR A 8 -2.60 9.80 8.68
CA THR A 8 -2.16 10.13 7.32
C THR A 8 -1.23 11.35 7.26
N SER A 9 -0.81 11.90 8.41
CA SER A 9 0.10 13.05 8.50
C SER A 9 1.56 12.68 8.79
N ARG A 10 1.83 11.41 9.13
CA ARG A 10 3.19 10.90 9.40
C ARG A 10 4.16 11.22 8.28
N ALA A 11 5.39 11.59 8.65
CA ALA A 11 6.52 11.88 7.76
C ALA A 11 6.63 10.86 6.60
N ALA A 12 6.52 9.57 6.93
CA ALA A 12 6.76 8.45 6.04
C ALA A 12 5.55 7.98 5.21
N ILE A 13 4.36 8.59 5.35
CA ILE A 13 3.12 8.01 4.81
C ILE A 13 3.16 7.74 3.29
N ASP A 14 3.83 8.62 2.53
CA ASP A 14 3.96 8.50 1.07
C ASP A 14 4.91 7.36 0.63
N ALA A 15 5.72 6.82 1.56
CA ALA A 15 6.53 5.63 1.34
C ALA A 15 5.82 4.35 1.82
N GLU A 16 4.94 4.46 2.82
CA GLU A 16 4.21 3.35 3.45
C GLU A 16 2.90 2.99 2.75
N ALA A 17 2.32 3.96 2.05
CA ALA A 17 1.08 3.78 1.31
C ALA A 17 1.02 4.69 0.08
N MET A 18 0.09 4.38 -0.82
CA MET A 18 -0.27 5.21 -1.96
C MET A 18 -1.79 5.37 -2.04
N LEU A 19 -2.24 6.36 -2.80
CA LEU A 19 -3.65 6.55 -3.10
C LEU A 19 -4.06 5.78 -4.35
N VAL A 20 -5.22 5.12 -4.30
CA VAL A 20 -5.83 4.47 -5.45
C VAL A 20 -7.29 4.86 -5.57
N TRP A 21 -7.81 4.90 -6.80
CA TRP A 21 -9.21 5.19 -7.06
C TRP A 21 -9.96 3.89 -7.32
N TRP A 22 -10.84 3.51 -6.40
CA TRP A 22 -11.64 2.30 -6.50
C TRP A 22 -12.92 2.40 -5.66
N PRO A 23 -13.99 3.00 -6.20
CA PRO A 23 -15.24 3.19 -5.47
C PRO A 23 -15.94 1.87 -5.11
N GLU A 24 -15.83 0.85 -5.94
CA GLU A 24 -16.52 -0.43 -5.76
C GLU A 24 -15.92 -1.32 -4.66
N ILE A 25 -14.68 -1.07 -4.23
CA ILE A 25 -14.02 -1.83 -3.16
C ILE A 25 -14.07 -1.03 -1.86
N SER A 26 -14.36 -1.69 -0.73
CA SER A 26 -14.21 -1.06 0.58
C SER A 26 -12.73 -0.99 0.97
N GLN A 27 -12.37 -0.01 1.81
CA GLN A 27 -11.02 0.08 2.40
C GLN A 27 -10.64 -1.21 3.13
N SER A 28 -11.57 -1.85 3.84
CA SER A 28 -11.34 -3.09 4.57
C SER A 28 -11.03 -4.28 3.66
N ARG A 29 -11.76 -4.44 2.55
CA ARG A 29 -11.49 -5.49 1.56
C ARG A 29 -10.14 -5.28 0.90
N LEU A 30 -9.80 -4.03 0.55
CA LEU A 30 -8.47 -3.71 0.01
C LEU A 30 -7.36 -4.08 0.99
N MET A 31 -7.50 -3.71 2.27
CA MET A 31 -6.53 -4.06 3.32
C MET A 31 -6.36 -5.57 3.47
N PHE A 32 -7.45 -6.33 3.39
CA PHE A 32 -7.42 -7.77 3.47
C PHE A 32 -6.65 -8.39 2.29
N LEU A 33 -6.94 -7.97 1.06
CA LEU A 33 -6.26 -8.48 -0.14
C LEU A 33 -4.74 -8.21 -0.08
N VAL A 34 -4.36 -6.96 0.25
CA VAL A 34 -2.95 -6.57 0.37
C VAL A 34 -2.25 -7.36 1.46
N ARG A 35 -2.87 -7.48 2.64
CA ARG A 35 -2.33 -8.27 3.76
C ARG A 35 -2.07 -9.71 3.32
N THR A 36 -3.05 -10.35 2.71
CA THR A 36 -2.96 -11.75 2.27
C THR A 36 -1.86 -11.93 1.24
N ALA A 37 -1.72 -11.00 0.29
CA ALA A 37 -0.65 -11.02 -0.69
C ALA A 37 0.73 -10.87 -0.03
N HIS A 38 0.92 -9.87 0.83
CA HIS A 38 2.19 -9.67 1.56
C HIS A 38 2.56 -10.86 2.45
N GLN A 39 1.58 -11.43 3.16
CA GLN A 39 1.79 -12.62 3.99
C GLN A 39 2.20 -13.82 3.14
N THR A 40 1.52 -14.05 2.01
CA THR A 40 1.87 -15.13 1.07
C THR A 40 3.29 -14.97 0.55
N LEU A 41 3.67 -13.76 0.11
CA LEU A 41 5.04 -13.46 -0.34
C LEU A 41 6.05 -13.75 0.77
N ARG A 42 5.78 -13.32 2.00
CA ARG A 42 6.68 -13.54 3.14
C ARG A 42 6.85 -15.02 3.47
N LEU A 43 5.76 -15.80 3.45
CA LEU A 43 5.81 -17.24 3.70
C LEU A 43 6.62 -17.98 2.62
N MET A 44 6.40 -17.66 1.35
CA MET A 44 7.15 -18.25 0.23
C MET A 44 8.64 -17.92 0.31
N ALA A 45 8.96 -16.67 0.63
CA ALA A 45 10.33 -16.20 0.84
C ALA A 45 11.04 -17.02 1.93
N ARG A 46 10.36 -17.26 3.06
CA ARG A 46 10.87 -18.10 4.16
C ARG A 46 11.09 -19.55 3.75
N GLN A 47 10.16 -20.14 3.02
CA GLN A 47 10.28 -21.52 2.52
C GLN A 47 11.48 -21.70 1.58
N GLN A 48 11.93 -20.63 0.93
CA GLN A 48 13.10 -20.63 0.04
C GLN A 48 14.39 -20.16 0.73
N GLY A 49 14.37 -19.93 2.05
CA GLY A 49 15.51 -19.40 2.81
C GLY A 49 15.83 -17.93 2.53
N GLN A 50 14.97 -17.22 1.79
CA GLN A 50 15.16 -15.84 1.35
C GLN A 50 14.34 -14.88 2.22
N SER A 51 14.71 -14.72 3.49
CA SER A 51 13.90 -13.93 4.44
C SER A 51 14.55 -12.67 4.99
N ASP A 52 15.69 -12.28 4.43
CA ASP A 52 16.30 -11.01 4.79
C ASP A 52 15.47 -9.81 4.30
N ARG A 53 15.84 -8.64 4.80
CA ARG A 53 15.21 -7.36 4.45
C ARG A 53 15.45 -6.98 2.97
N GLN A 54 16.60 -7.36 2.41
CA GLN A 54 16.99 -7.02 1.05
C GLN A 54 16.13 -7.74 0.01
N PHE A 55 15.77 -9.00 0.28
CA PHE A 55 14.85 -9.76 -0.53
C PHE A 55 13.47 -9.11 -0.54
N TRP A 56 12.98 -8.68 0.63
CA TRP A 56 11.70 -7.95 0.70
C TRP A 56 11.71 -6.68 -0.15
N ASP A 57 12.78 -5.88 -0.06
CA ASP A 57 12.95 -4.69 -0.90
C ASP A 57 12.98 -5.03 -2.39
N THR A 58 13.60 -6.15 -2.76
CA THR A 58 13.67 -6.63 -4.14
C THR A 58 12.31 -7.07 -4.66
N VAL A 59 11.52 -7.78 -3.84
CA VAL A 59 10.12 -8.15 -4.15
C VAL A 59 9.29 -6.90 -4.38
N LEU A 60 9.34 -5.92 -3.46
CA LEU A 60 8.54 -4.69 -3.58
C LEU A 60 8.88 -3.91 -4.86
N LYS A 61 10.16 -3.81 -5.23
CA LYS A 61 10.59 -3.16 -6.48
C LYS A 61 10.11 -3.89 -7.74
N ALA A 62 9.91 -5.19 -7.66
CA ALA A 62 9.48 -6.01 -8.79
C ALA A 62 7.96 -6.13 -8.94
N ILE A 63 7.17 -5.67 -7.97
CA ILE A 63 5.70 -5.60 -8.09
C ILE A 63 5.30 -4.72 -9.29
N PRO A 64 5.74 -3.45 -9.40
CA PRO A 64 5.33 -2.59 -10.50
C PRO A 64 5.96 -2.98 -11.84
N ASP A 65 7.08 -3.70 -11.84
CA ASP A 65 7.82 -4.10 -13.05
C ASP A 65 7.68 -5.61 -13.34
N PRO A 66 6.87 -6.00 -14.35
CA PRO A 66 6.70 -7.40 -14.73
C PRO A 66 7.99 -8.12 -15.13
N LEU A 67 8.97 -7.39 -15.70
CA LEU A 67 10.24 -7.96 -16.15
C LEU A 67 11.09 -8.34 -14.94
N LEU A 68 11.21 -7.44 -13.95
CA LEU A 68 11.87 -7.77 -12.68
C LEU A 68 11.14 -8.91 -11.95
N GLY A 69 9.82 -9.03 -12.11
CA GLY A 69 9.05 -10.14 -11.57
C GLY A 69 9.43 -11.53 -12.11
N THR A 70 10.07 -11.61 -13.28
CA THR A 70 10.46 -12.90 -13.89
C THR A 70 11.62 -13.59 -13.19
N GLN A 71 12.39 -12.87 -12.36
CA GLN A 71 13.50 -13.42 -11.58
C GLN A 71 13.03 -14.28 -10.39
N PHE A 72 11.75 -14.19 -10.00
CA PHE A 72 11.19 -14.96 -8.90
C PHE A 72 10.64 -16.30 -9.38
N SER A 73 10.61 -17.27 -8.46
CA SER A 73 9.96 -18.55 -8.69
C SER A 73 8.49 -18.36 -9.11
N PRO A 74 7.93 -19.23 -9.99
CA PRO A 74 6.54 -19.12 -10.44
C PRO A 74 5.50 -19.03 -9.31
N SER A 75 5.80 -19.56 -8.12
CA SER A 75 4.94 -19.45 -6.94
C SER A 75 4.65 -18.00 -6.52
N PHE A 76 5.55 -17.06 -6.78
CA PHE A 76 5.38 -15.64 -6.44
C PHE A 76 4.44 -14.90 -7.40
N ARG A 77 4.13 -15.47 -8.57
CA ARG A 77 3.39 -14.77 -9.63
C ARG A 77 2.02 -14.30 -9.18
N THR A 78 1.25 -15.16 -8.52
CA THR A 78 -0.12 -14.85 -8.10
C THR A 78 -0.19 -13.66 -7.14
N PRO A 79 0.50 -13.65 -5.98
CA PRO A 79 0.45 -12.51 -5.07
C PRO A 79 1.06 -11.23 -5.68
N MET A 80 2.14 -11.34 -6.47
CA MET A 80 2.71 -10.17 -7.16
C MET A 80 1.75 -9.59 -8.21
N THR A 81 1.05 -10.43 -8.97
CA THR A 81 0.06 -9.99 -9.97
C THR A 81 -1.13 -9.32 -9.31
N LEU A 82 -1.60 -9.84 -8.17
CA LEU A 82 -2.64 -9.19 -7.37
C LEU A 82 -2.18 -7.79 -6.94
N LEU A 83 -1.01 -7.66 -6.31
CA LEU A 83 -0.50 -6.35 -5.86
C LEU A 83 -0.34 -5.37 -7.03
N ARG A 84 0.21 -5.83 -8.16
CA ARG A 84 0.32 -5.02 -9.39
C ARG A 84 -1.03 -4.54 -9.91
N LEU A 85 -2.05 -5.41 -9.89
CA LEU A 85 -3.42 -5.04 -10.28
C LEU A 85 -4.02 -4.00 -9.33
N LEU A 86 -3.71 -4.08 -8.03
CA LEU A 86 -4.15 -3.07 -7.07
C LEU A 86 -3.41 -1.74 -7.30
N GLU A 87 -2.09 -1.79 -7.53
CA GLU A 87 -1.26 -0.60 -7.80
C GLU A 87 -1.62 0.10 -9.12
N SER A 88 -2.09 -0.62 -10.14
CA SER A 88 -2.50 -0.01 -11.42
C SER A 88 -3.66 0.98 -11.27
N ARG A 89 -4.41 0.92 -10.15
CA ARG A 89 -5.48 1.87 -9.79
C ARG A 89 -4.96 3.20 -9.25
N ARG A 90 -3.65 3.35 -9.07
CA ARG A 90 -2.98 4.59 -8.66
C ARG A 90 -3.10 5.68 -9.71
N ALA A 91 -2.91 5.35 -10.99
CA ALA A 91 -2.86 6.33 -12.07
C ALA A 91 -4.15 7.18 -12.14
N GLU A 92 -5.31 6.55 -11.92
CA GLU A 92 -6.60 7.24 -11.89
C GLU A 92 -6.73 8.18 -10.66
N ALA A 93 -6.20 7.79 -9.50
CA ALA A 93 -6.18 8.67 -8.33
C ALA A 93 -5.29 9.88 -8.57
N GLU A 94 -4.08 9.68 -9.10
CA GLU A 94 -3.15 10.75 -9.42
C GLU A 94 -3.72 11.69 -10.48
N HIS A 95 -4.40 11.16 -11.50
CA HIS A 95 -5.07 11.97 -12.51
C HIS A 95 -6.18 12.86 -11.91
N ARG A 96 -7.00 12.33 -11.00
CA ARG A 96 -8.07 13.10 -10.35
C ARG A 96 -7.55 14.14 -9.37
N LEU A 97 -6.49 13.80 -8.65
CA LEU A 97 -5.98 14.60 -7.54
C LEU A 97 -4.84 15.54 -7.95
N GLN A 98 -4.27 15.34 -9.14
CA GLN A 98 -3.08 16.02 -9.65
C GLN A 98 -1.87 15.92 -8.68
N SER A 99 -1.89 14.92 -7.78
CA SER A 99 -0.84 14.60 -6.83
C SER A 99 -0.97 13.15 -6.37
N GLY A 100 0.17 12.51 -6.11
CA GLY A 100 0.25 11.18 -5.48
C GLY A 100 0.53 11.22 -3.98
N SER A 101 0.76 12.40 -3.39
CA SER A 101 1.11 12.53 -1.97
C SER A 101 -0.14 12.51 -1.09
N ILE A 102 -0.25 11.48 -0.24
CA ILE A 102 -1.29 11.34 0.77
C ILE A 102 -1.27 12.56 1.70
N ARG A 103 -0.08 13.03 2.10
CA ARG A 103 0.07 14.22 2.96
C ARG A 103 -0.53 15.46 2.31
N GLN A 104 -0.15 15.76 1.07
CA GLN A 104 -0.63 16.94 0.35
C GLN A 104 -2.14 16.90 0.19
N ILE A 105 -2.69 15.75 -0.22
CA ILE A 105 -4.13 15.57 -0.40
C ILE A 105 -4.88 15.68 0.92
N THR A 106 -4.41 15.05 1.99
CA THR A 106 -5.03 15.18 3.32
C THR A 106 -5.01 16.62 3.81
N THR A 107 -3.94 17.37 3.52
CA THR A 107 -3.82 18.79 3.89
C THR A 107 -4.79 19.64 3.06
N ALA A 108 -4.82 19.45 1.74
CA ALA A 108 -5.73 20.16 0.85
C ALA A 108 -7.20 19.92 1.25
N MET A 109 -7.59 18.66 1.50
CA MET A 109 -8.93 18.32 1.95
C MET A 109 -9.32 18.96 3.29
N ARG A 110 -8.35 19.20 4.18
CA ARG A 110 -8.57 19.92 5.45
C ARG A 110 -8.69 21.44 5.26
N LEU A 111 -7.98 22.00 4.30
CA LEU A 111 -8.00 23.43 3.98
C LEU A 111 -9.22 23.83 3.15
N CYS A 112 -9.82 22.90 2.40
CA CYS A 112 -11.09 23.11 1.72
C CYS A 112 -12.17 23.51 2.74
N GLY A 113 -12.55 24.79 2.74
CA GLY A 113 -13.54 25.36 3.65
C GLY A 113 -14.90 24.67 3.54
N SER A 114 -15.57 24.49 4.67
CA SER A 114 -16.84 23.76 4.76
C SER A 114 -18.09 24.57 4.35
N ALA A 115 -17.92 25.82 3.89
CA ALA A 115 -19.01 26.73 3.63
C ALA A 115 -19.65 26.58 2.22
N ASP A 116 -18.96 25.95 1.27
CA ASP A 116 -19.44 25.79 -0.10
C ASP A 116 -19.96 24.35 -0.35
N GLU A 117 -21.23 24.24 -0.75
CA GLU A 117 -21.89 22.96 -1.07
C GLU A 117 -21.24 22.21 -2.25
N ALA A 118 -20.71 22.92 -3.24
CA ALA A 118 -19.98 22.30 -4.34
C ALA A 118 -18.68 21.66 -3.84
N VAL A 119 -17.97 22.33 -2.92
CA VAL A 119 -16.77 21.78 -2.26
C VAL A 119 -17.14 20.54 -1.44
N GLN A 120 -18.23 20.58 -0.67
CA GLN A 120 -18.67 19.41 0.11
C GLN A 120 -19.03 18.22 -0.77
N ARG A 121 -19.75 18.43 -1.89
CA ARG A 121 -20.08 17.36 -2.83
C ARG A 121 -18.82 16.74 -3.44
N ASN A 122 -17.86 17.56 -3.86
CA ASN A 122 -16.59 17.07 -4.41
C ASN A 122 -15.79 16.28 -3.38
N LEU A 123 -15.71 16.76 -2.12
CA LEU A 123 -15.06 16.01 -1.04
C LEU A 123 -15.76 14.69 -0.74
N ALA A 124 -17.09 14.64 -0.80
CA ALA A 124 -17.86 13.41 -0.63
C ALA A 124 -17.58 12.40 -1.75
N LEU A 125 -17.54 12.84 -3.01
CA LEU A 125 -17.15 12.01 -4.15
C LEU A 125 -15.73 11.46 -4.00
N LEU A 126 -14.78 12.30 -3.58
CA LEU A 126 -13.41 11.88 -3.31
C LEU A 126 -13.36 10.81 -2.21
N ARG A 127 -14.05 11.01 -1.09
CA ARG A 127 -14.11 10.03 0.00
C ARG A 127 -14.79 8.72 -0.43
N ALA A 128 -15.76 8.79 -1.33
CA ALA A 128 -16.45 7.61 -1.85
C ALA A 128 -15.54 6.74 -2.73
N GLY A 129 -14.64 7.33 -3.52
CA GLY A 129 -13.77 6.58 -4.44
C GLY A 129 -12.34 6.34 -3.99
N LEU A 130 -11.77 7.23 -3.18
CA LEU A 130 -10.36 7.19 -2.80
C LEU A 130 -10.10 6.12 -1.74
N ARG A 131 -9.04 5.35 -1.93
CA ARG A 131 -8.57 4.32 -0.99
C ARG A 131 -7.08 4.48 -0.74
N ILE A 132 -6.66 4.06 0.44
CA ILE A 132 -5.25 3.98 0.82
C ILE A 132 -4.78 2.55 0.53
N LEU A 133 -3.73 2.38 -0.26
CA LEU A 133 -3.11 1.10 -0.59
C LEU A 133 -1.72 1.01 0.07
N PRO A 134 -1.51 0.11 1.05
CA PRO A 134 -0.21 -0.09 1.68
C PRO A 134 0.80 -0.65 0.69
N THR A 135 2.03 -0.12 0.71
CA THR A 135 3.12 -0.52 -0.20
C THR A 135 3.90 -1.74 0.30
N GLY A 136 3.57 -2.25 1.48
CA GLY A 136 4.38 -3.27 2.15
C GLY A 136 5.59 -2.69 2.88
N ARG A 137 5.57 -1.38 3.19
CA ARG A 137 6.54 -0.71 4.04
C ARG A 137 5.89 -0.17 5.31
N LEU A 138 6.67 -0.10 6.37
CA LEU A 138 6.31 0.57 7.62
C LEU A 138 7.59 1.13 8.21
N LEU A 139 7.77 2.44 8.13
CA LEU A 139 8.98 3.11 8.54
C LEU A 139 8.86 3.58 10.00
N ASP A 140 9.83 3.16 10.80
CA ASP A 140 10.04 3.64 12.16
C ASP A 140 11.48 4.17 12.28
N ALA A 141 11.62 5.44 12.65
CA ALA A 141 12.91 6.16 12.66
C ALA A 141 13.76 5.98 11.38
N GLY A 142 13.13 5.86 10.21
CA GLY A 142 13.80 5.64 8.92
C GLY A 142 14.14 4.18 8.58
N ALA A 143 13.90 3.24 9.51
CA ALA A 143 14.05 1.81 9.26
C ALA A 143 12.70 1.18 8.87
N ASP A 144 12.71 0.32 7.85
CA ASP A 144 11.54 -0.46 7.47
C ASP A 144 11.38 -1.67 8.40
N VAL A 145 10.37 -1.60 9.26
CA VAL A 145 10.03 -2.61 10.27
C VAL A 145 8.90 -3.54 9.80
N TYR A 146 8.35 -3.33 8.60
CA TYR A 146 7.24 -4.13 8.10
C TYR A 146 7.55 -5.64 7.99
N PRO A 147 8.73 -6.08 7.51
CA PRO A 147 9.04 -7.50 7.44
C PRO A 147 9.00 -8.18 8.81
N ALA A 148 9.57 -7.55 9.84
CA ALA A 148 9.54 -8.06 11.21
C ALA A 148 8.11 -8.09 11.79
N PHE A 149 7.29 -7.09 11.45
CA PHE A 149 5.87 -7.09 11.80
C PHE A 149 5.12 -8.26 11.14
N LEU A 150 5.39 -8.55 9.86
CA LEU A 150 4.80 -9.70 9.16
C LEU A 150 5.23 -11.02 9.80
N ASP A 151 6.50 -11.18 10.15
CA ASP A 151 7.01 -12.39 10.80
C ASP A 151 6.29 -12.65 12.11
N LYS A 152 6.17 -11.62 12.96
CA LYS A 152 5.41 -11.71 14.21
C LYS A 152 3.94 -12.06 13.97
N ALA A 153 3.30 -11.44 12.98
CA ALA A 153 1.90 -11.69 12.65
C ALA A 153 1.65 -13.09 12.07
N LEU A 154 2.68 -13.72 11.51
CA LEU A 154 2.67 -15.07 10.96
C LEU A 154 3.21 -16.12 11.94
N ALA A 155 3.56 -15.73 13.18
CA ALA A 155 4.23 -16.57 14.17
C ALA A 155 5.51 -17.25 13.64
N LEU A 156 6.24 -16.56 12.76
CA LEU A 156 7.53 -17.02 12.25
C LEU A 156 8.62 -16.68 13.28
N THR A 157 9.45 -17.66 13.65
CA THR A 157 10.63 -17.43 14.51
C THR A 157 11.61 -16.47 13.82
N PRO A 158 12.24 -15.52 14.53
CA PRO A 158 13.30 -14.71 13.92
C PRO A 158 14.41 -15.63 13.37
N SER A 159 14.81 -15.43 12.11
CA SER A 159 16.03 -16.03 11.54
C SER A 159 17.27 -15.35 12.08
#